data_AF-A0A1Y1UN66-F1
#
_entry.id   AF-A0A1Y1UN66-F1
#
_cell.length_a   1.000
_cell.length_b   1.000
_cell.length_c   1.000
_cell.angle_alpha   90.00
_cell.angle_beta   90.00
_cell.angle_gamma   90.00
#
_symmetry.space_group_name_H-M   'P 1'
#
loop_
_entity.id
_entity.type
_entity.pdbx_description
1 polymer ?
#
loop_
_entity_poly.entity_id
_entity_poly.type
_entity_poly.pdbx_seq_one_letter_code
_entity_poly.pdbx_strand_id
1 'polypeptide(L)'
;MHFLSLALLPFALALPAQVPMIVRDIIDVDFDSCSASNSVLNITISPCEVGNGSRDDPCHFSAGSNYTITLTYVPPSNSSAPRANLAAEDPAGSGYAYSGQSFGACEYTACPIEENVISTYTYKFVTLDSPFNRLTFNTTDGLEGPSLMCASFPVVL
;
A
#
# COMPACT_ATOMS: atom_id res chain seq x y z
N MET A 1 -37.85 -22.89 -68.34
CA MET A 1 -38.02 -21.80 -67.37
C MET A 1 -36.99 -22.00 -66.27
N HIS A 2 -35.90 -21.24 -66.32
CA HIS A 2 -34.84 -21.22 -65.31
C HIS A 2 -35.23 -20.24 -64.20
N PHE A 3 -35.08 -20.64 -62.94
CA PHE A 3 -35.03 -19.70 -61.81
C PHE A 3 -33.79 -20.04 -60.98
N LEU A 4 -32.74 -19.24 -61.14
CA LEU A 4 -31.61 -19.17 -60.21
C LEU A 4 -32.08 -18.39 -58.99
N SER A 5 -31.99 -18.98 -57.79
CA SER A 5 -32.21 -18.28 -56.53
C SER A 5 -30.86 -18.02 -55.86
N LEU A 6 -30.47 -16.74 -55.82
CA LEU A 6 -29.39 -16.20 -54.98
C LEU A 6 -29.97 -15.91 -53.58
N ALA A 7 -29.29 -16.36 -52.52
CA ALA A 7 -29.35 -15.72 -51.19
C ALA A 7 -28.13 -16.20 -50.37
N LEU A 8 -27.11 -15.34 -50.22
CA LEU A 8 -26.86 -14.45 -49.08
C LEU A 8 -26.08 -15.14 -47.95
N LEU A 9 -24.76 -14.85 -47.92
CA LEU A 9 -23.84 -15.20 -46.85
C LEU A 9 -24.25 -14.53 -45.53
N PRO A 10 -24.13 -15.22 -44.38
CA PRO A 10 -24.34 -14.58 -43.08
C PRO A 10 -23.15 -13.67 -42.75
N PHE A 11 -23.47 -12.39 -42.52
CA PHE A 11 -22.58 -11.41 -41.88
C PHE A 11 -22.28 -11.89 -40.46
N ALA A 12 -21.08 -12.43 -40.24
CA ALA A 12 -20.59 -12.70 -38.89
C ALA A 12 -20.29 -11.36 -38.21
N LEU A 13 -21.13 -10.98 -37.25
CA LEU A 13 -20.85 -9.91 -36.31
C LEU A 13 -19.63 -10.28 -35.47
N ALA A 14 -18.51 -9.61 -35.70
CA ALA A 14 -17.36 -9.69 -34.81
C ALA A 14 -17.73 -9.04 -33.47
N LEU A 15 -17.73 -9.83 -32.39
CA LEU A 15 -17.80 -9.30 -31.03
C LEU A 15 -16.55 -8.46 -30.73
N PRO A 16 -16.66 -7.34 -30.00
CA PRO A 16 -15.48 -6.61 -29.55
C PRO A 16 -14.68 -7.51 -28.60
N ALA A 17 -13.37 -7.62 -28.87
CA ALA A 17 -12.44 -8.28 -27.98
C ALA A 17 -12.48 -7.61 -26.60
N GLN A 18 -12.95 -8.34 -25.60
CA GLN A 18 -12.89 -7.91 -24.22
C GLN A 18 -11.42 -8.01 -23.78
N VAL A 19 -10.73 -6.87 -23.73
CA VAL A 19 -9.39 -6.79 -23.14
C VAL A 19 -9.55 -7.13 -21.66
N PRO A 20 -8.85 -8.15 -21.12
CA PRO A 20 -8.85 -8.36 -19.69
C PRO A 20 -8.22 -7.13 -19.02
N MET A 21 -9.03 -6.38 -18.26
CA MET A 21 -8.54 -5.39 -17.32
C MET A 21 -7.66 -6.15 -16.33
N ILE A 22 -6.34 -6.02 -16.46
CA ILE A 22 -5.41 -6.50 -15.44
C ILE A 22 -5.61 -5.56 -14.26
N VAL A 23 -6.50 -5.91 -13.33
CA VAL A 23 -6.62 -5.21 -12.06
C VAL A 23 -5.30 -5.47 -11.33
N ARG A 24 -4.42 -4.47 -11.28
CA ARG A 24 -3.22 -4.55 -10.45
C ARG A 24 -3.66 -4.30 -9.02
N ASP A 25 -4.16 -5.34 -8.36
CA ASP A 25 -4.61 -5.25 -6.97
C ASP A 25 -3.47 -4.87 -6.01
N ILE A 26 -2.23 -5.10 -6.40
CA ILE A 26 -1.03 -4.76 -5.63
C ILE A 26 -0.21 -3.80 -6.46
N ILE A 27 0.10 -2.63 -5.92
CA ILE A 27 0.97 -1.65 -6.57
C ILE A 27 2.11 -1.23 -5.66
N ASP A 28 3.26 -0.91 -6.27
CA ASP A 28 4.35 -0.22 -5.59
C ASP A 28 4.00 1.27 -5.46
N VAL A 29 4.38 1.90 -4.35
CA VAL A 29 4.09 3.31 -4.09
C VAL A 29 5.37 4.13 -3.89
N ASP A 30 5.34 5.37 -4.36
CA ASP A 30 6.39 6.34 -4.07
C ASP A 30 6.34 6.73 -2.59
N PHE A 31 7.50 6.82 -1.95
CA PHE A 31 7.60 7.16 -0.54
C PHE A 31 8.81 8.03 -0.22
N ASP A 32 8.69 8.77 0.88
CA ASP A 32 9.77 9.50 1.53
C ASP A 32 10.26 8.72 2.74
N SER A 33 11.57 8.53 2.87
CA SER A 33 12.15 8.05 4.12
C SER A 33 12.06 9.16 5.17
N CYS A 34 11.60 8.82 6.36
CA CYS A 34 11.56 9.73 7.53
C CYS A 34 12.61 9.38 8.59
N SER A 35 13.56 8.50 8.26
CA SER A 35 14.70 8.16 9.11
C SER A 35 16.01 8.38 8.38
N ALA A 36 17.06 8.75 9.12
CA ALA A 36 18.38 8.97 8.55
C ALA A 36 19.00 7.69 7.95
N SER A 37 18.54 6.50 8.37
CA SER A 37 19.05 5.22 7.91
C SER A 37 18.55 4.81 6.51
N ASN A 38 17.46 5.41 6.02
CA ASN A 38 16.83 5.03 4.74
C ASN A 38 16.62 3.51 4.60
N SER A 39 16.16 2.87 5.66
CA SER A 39 16.07 1.41 5.73
C SER A 39 14.94 0.80 4.91
N VAL A 40 13.95 1.57 4.45
CA VAL A 40 12.84 1.06 3.64
C VAL A 40 13.26 0.95 2.17
N LEU A 41 13.07 -0.24 1.59
CA LEU A 41 13.42 -0.56 0.20
C LEU A 41 12.24 -0.41 -0.75
N ASN A 42 11.04 -0.80 -0.31
CA ASN A 42 9.84 -0.79 -1.13
C ASN A 42 8.58 -0.74 -0.26
N ILE A 43 7.51 -0.18 -0.80
CA ILE A 43 6.17 -0.20 -0.19
C ILE A 43 5.16 -0.65 -1.24
N THR A 44 4.30 -1.59 -0.88
CA THR A 44 3.14 -1.97 -1.70
C THR A 44 1.83 -1.81 -0.95
N ILE A 45 0.77 -1.54 -1.72
CA ILE A 45 -0.59 -1.40 -1.20
C ILE A 45 -1.54 -2.31 -1.98
N SER A 46 -2.48 -2.95 -1.26
CA SER A 46 -3.53 -3.77 -1.84
C SER A 46 -4.83 -3.75 -1.04
N PRO A 47 -6.01 -3.61 -1.65
CA PRO A 47 -6.22 -3.26 -3.06
C PRO A 47 -5.84 -1.79 -3.34
N CYS A 48 -5.57 -1.48 -4.59
CA CYS A 48 -5.49 -0.09 -5.05
C CYS A 48 -6.15 0.02 -6.43
N GLU A 49 -7.45 0.31 -6.43
CA GLU A 49 -8.28 0.26 -7.64
C GLU A 49 -8.14 1.52 -8.50
N VAL A 50 -7.80 2.66 -7.88
CA VAL A 50 -7.62 3.96 -8.52
C VAL A 50 -6.33 4.59 -8.01
N GLY A 51 -5.59 5.20 -8.94
CA GLY A 51 -4.23 5.67 -8.73
C GLY A 51 -3.19 4.66 -9.22
N ASN A 52 -1.96 5.13 -9.41
CA ASN A 52 -0.83 4.29 -9.81
C ASN A 52 0.27 4.22 -8.75
N GLY A 53 0.04 4.83 -7.58
CA GLY A 53 0.94 4.77 -6.43
C GLY A 53 2.04 5.82 -6.45
N SER A 54 2.16 6.58 -7.54
CA SER A 54 3.11 7.70 -7.61
C SER A 54 2.67 8.87 -6.73
N ARG A 55 3.60 9.79 -6.47
CA ARG A 55 3.29 11.01 -5.71
C ARG A 55 2.20 11.88 -6.36
N ASP A 56 2.15 11.91 -7.69
CA ASP A 56 1.19 12.73 -8.45
C ASP A 56 -0.15 12.02 -8.71
N ASP A 57 -0.19 10.68 -8.55
CA ASP A 57 -1.37 9.84 -8.71
C ASP A 57 -1.41 8.74 -7.61
N PRO A 58 -1.61 9.13 -6.33
CA PRO A 58 -1.53 8.22 -5.19
C PRO A 58 -2.68 7.20 -5.17
N CYS A 59 -2.55 6.14 -4.36
CA CYS A 59 -3.67 5.22 -4.15
C CYS A 59 -4.89 5.90 -3.52
N HIS A 60 -6.06 5.66 -4.11
CA HIS A 60 -7.33 6.09 -3.57
C HIS A 60 -7.91 5.02 -2.65
N PHE A 61 -8.10 5.40 -1.40
CA PHE A 61 -8.78 4.61 -0.41
C PHE A 61 -10.26 4.96 -0.37
N SER A 62 -11.06 4.02 0.10
CA SER A 62 -12.48 4.20 0.39
C SER A 62 -12.69 4.01 1.88
N ALA A 63 -13.51 4.84 2.52
CA ALA A 63 -13.80 4.72 3.94
C ALA A 63 -14.49 3.40 4.26
N GLY A 64 -14.08 2.74 5.35
CA GLY A 64 -14.60 1.43 5.77
C GLY A 64 -14.05 0.23 4.97
N SER A 65 -13.13 0.45 4.02
CA SER A 65 -12.53 -0.63 3.23
C SER A 65 -11.25 -1.17 3.86
N ASN A 66 -10.93 -2.42 3.52
CA ASN A 66 -9.75 -3.11 4.02
C ASN A 66 -8.57 -2.91 3.08
N TYR A 67 -7.42 -2.53 3.63
CA TYR A 67 -6.16 -2.42 2.89
C TYR A 67 -5.06 -3.21 3.61
N THR A 68 -4.17 -3.75 2.80
CA THR A 68 -2.90 -4.37 3.21
C THR A 68 -1.78 -3.51 2.67
N ILE A 69 -0.94 -3.01 3.57
CA ILE A 69 0.26 -2.24 3.24
C ILE A 69 1.46 -3.08 3.66
N THR A 70 2.38 -3.29 2.72
CA THR A 70 3.59 -4.08 2.95
C THR A 70 4.81 -3.20 2.74
N LEU A 71 5.69 -3.12 3.74
CA LEU A 71 6.98 -2.46 3.64
C LEU A 71 8.08 -3.52 3.66
N THR A 72 8.99 -3.48 2.71
CA THR A 72 10.23 -4.25 2.73
C THR A 72 11.34 -3.34 3.22
N TYR A 73 12.11 -3.75 4.22
CA TYR A 73 13.12 -2.92 4.86
C TYR A 73 14.36 -3.71 5.31
N VAL A 74 15.47 -3.02 5.52
CA VAL A 74 16.71 -3.56 6.09
C VAL A 74 17.03 -2.74 7.36
N PRO A 75 16.79 -3.28 8.55
CA PRO A 75 16.95 -2.54 9.80
C PRO A 75 18.43 -2.26 10.08
N PRO A 76 18.77 -1.07 10.59
CA PRO A 76 20.14 -0.67 10.92
C PRO A 76 20.64 -1.23 12.26
N SER A 77 19.77 -1.86 13.06
CA SER A 77 20.13 -2.47 14.33
C SER A 77 19.15 -3.58 14.72
N ASN A 78 19.54 -4.43 15.67
CA ASN A 78 18.68 -5.47 16.22
C ASN A 78 17.62 -4.89 17.16
N SER A 79 16.48 -5.56 17.30
CA SER A 79 15.51 -5.25 18.37
C SER A 79 14.73 -6.49 18.79
N SER A 80 14.66 -6.72 20.11
CA SER A 80 13.87 -7.79 20.71
C SER A 80 12.47 -7.35 21.15
N ALA A 81 12.22 -6.04 21.21
CA ALA A 81 10.94 -5.46 21.62
C ALA A 81 10.59 -4.22 20.78
N PRO A 82 10.51 -4.35 19.44
CA PRO A 82 10.26 -3.22 18.56
C PRO A 82 8.84 -2.67 18.73
N ARG A 83 8.72 -1.35 18.63
CA ARG A 83 7.47 -0.60 18.75
C ARG A 83 7.03 -0.07 17.39
N ALA A 84 5.78 -0.31 17.03
CA ALA A 84 5.15 0.21 15.81
C ALA A 84 4.44 1.53 16.09
N ASN A 85 4.56 2.46 15.15
CA ASN A 85 3.88 3.75 15.15
C ASN A 85 3.37 4.04 13.74
N LEU A 86 2.05 4.11 13.59
CA LEU A 86 1.36 4.65 12.42
C LEU A 86 0.80 6.03 12.75
N ALA A 87 1.16 7.01 11.94
CA ALA A 87 0.54 8.33 11.92
C ALA A 87 -0.14 8.56 10.58
N ALA A 88 -1.22 9.34 10.61
CA ALA A 88 -1.88 9.87 9.43
C ALA A 88 -1.81 11.41 9.44
N GLU A 89 -1.78 12.02 8.27
CA GLU A 89 -1.86 13.48 8.10
C GLU A 89 -3.16 13.82 7.40
N ASP A 90 -3.86 14.85 7.88
CA ASP A 90 -5.03 15.38 7.19
C ASP A 90 -4.64 16.33 6.04
N PRO A 91 -5.57 16.67 5.13
CA PRO A 91 -5.31 17.64 4.07
C PRO A 91 -4.90 19.04 4.52
N ALA A 92 -5.07 19.38 5.80
CA ALA A 92 -4.60 20.64 6.38
C ALA A 92 -3.14 20.55 6.90
N GLY A 93 -2.51 19.38 6.80
CA GLY A 93 -1.13 19.11 7.25
C GLY A 93 -1.01 18.76 8.72
N SER A 94 -2.12 18.44 9.41
CA SER A 94 -2.10 18.06 10.82
C SER A 94 -1.91 16.55 10.96
N GLY A 95 -0.78 16.15 11.54
CA GLY A 95 -0.48 14.75 11.86
C GLY A 95 -1.18 14.27 13.12
N TYR A 96 -1.72 13.06 13.11
CA TYR A 96 -2.34 12.40 14.25
C TYR A 96 -2.02 10.90 14.28
N ALA A 97 -2.05 10.31 15.48
CA ALA A 97 -1.88 8.87 15.63
C ALA A 97 -3.09 8.14 15.04
N TYR A 98 -2.84 7.19 14.14
CA TYR A 98 -3.94 6.41 13.56
C TYR A 98 -4.48 5.43 14.61
N SER A 99 -5.80 5.44 14.79
CA SER A 99 -6.47 4.66 15.83
C SER A 99 -6.59 3.18 15.45
N GLY A 100 -6.59 2.30 16.45
CA GLY A 100 -6.84 0.85 16.26
C GLY A 100 -5.60 -0.02 16.02
N GLN A 101 -4.41 0.56 15.96
CA GLN A 101 -3.16 -0.20 15.83
C GLN A 101 -2.69 -0.80 17.18
N SER A 102 -2.08 -1.99 17.11
CA SER A 102 -1.14 -2.44 18.15
C SER A 102 0.15 -1.63 18.07
N PHE A 103 0.71 -1.29 19.23
CA PHE A 103 2.04 -0.68 19.33
C PHE A 103 3.18 -1.70 19.30
N GLY A 104 2.90 -3.01 19.35
CA GLY A 104 3.93 -4.04 19.22
C GLY A 104 4.24 -4.28 17.74
N ALA A 105 5.45 -3.99 17.29
CA ALA A 105 5.79 -4.19 15.88
C ALA A 105 5.83 -5.67 15.48
N CYS A 106 6.02 -6.58 16.44
CA CYS A 106 5.99 -8.03 16.22
C CYS A 106 4.63 -8.57 15.74
N GLU A 107 3.56 -7.78 15.82
CA GLU A 107 2.27 -8.12 15.23
C GLU A 107 2.27 -7.97 13.69
N TYR A 108 3.27 -7.27 13.15
CA TYR A 108 3.34 -6.89 11.73
C TYR A 108 4.62 -7.35 11.05
N THR A 109 5.68 -7.65 11.81
CA THR A 109 6.98 -8.11 11.30
C THR A 109 7.53 -9.22 12.19
N ALA A 110 8.47 -10.02 11.66
CA ALA A 110 9.08 -11.10 12.42
C ALA A 110 9.95 -10.54 13.56
N CYS A 111 9.91 -11.21 14.72
CA CYS A 111 10.71 -10.86 15.89
C CYS A 111 11.54 -12.06 16.38
N PRO A 112 12.78 -11.83 16.85
CA PRO A 112 13.46 -10.53 16.94
C PRO A 112 13.78 -9.94 15.55
N ILE A 113 13.83 -8.60 15.47
CA ILE A 113 14.32 -7.92 14.27
C ILE A 113 15.83 -8.06 14.26
N GLU A 114 16.36 -8.61 13.16
CA GLU A 114 17.80 -8.82 12.95
C GLU A 114 18.39 -7.73 12.07
N GLU A 115 19.48 -7.11 12.53
CA GLU A 115 20.23 -6.09 11.82
C GLU A 115 20.70 -6.58 10.44
N ASN A 116 20.64 -5.71 9.43
CA ASN A 116 21.13 -5.97 8.07
C ASN A 116 20.44 -7.16 7.35
N VAL A 117 19.27 -7.61 7.84
CA VAL A 117 18.46 -8.66 7.21
C VAL A 117 17.22 -8.05 6.57
N ILE A 118 16.99 -8.35 5.29
CA ILE A 118 15.76 -7.94 4.60
C ILE A 118 14.57 -8.54 5.33
N SER A 119 13.70 -7.65 5.80
CA SER A 119 12.52 -7.96 6.60
C SER A 119 11.28 -7.36 5.96
N THR A 120 10.13 -7.93 6.28
CA THR A 120 8.83 -7.49 5.77
C THR A 120 7.94 -7.06 6.93
N TYR A 121 7.33 -5.88 6.79
CA TYR A 121 6.30 -5.36 7.70
C TYR A 121 4.97 -5.37 6.96
N THR A 122 3.99 -6.11 7.44
CA THR A 122 2.64 -6.21 6.83
C THR A 122 1.61 -5.64 7.78
N TYR A 123 0.93 -4.58 7.35
CA TYR A 123 -0.14 -3.95 8.10
C TYR A 123 -1.47 -4.12 7.39
N LYS A 124 -2.43 -4.72 8.08
CA LYS A 124 -3.81 -4.86 7.60
C LYS A 124 -4.69 -3.97 8.43
N PHE A 125 -5.40 -3.04 7.80
CA PHE A 125 -6.32 -2.19 8.52
C PHE A 125 -7.53 -1.79 7.70
N VAL A 126 -8.57 -1.44 8.44
CA VAL A 126 -9.80 -0.87 7.91
C VAL A 126 -9.69 0.64 8.01
N THR A 127 -9.96 1.35 6.91
CA THR A 127 -9.99 2.80 6.91
C THR A 127 -11.14 3.32 7.78
N LEU A 128 -10.81 4.24 8.69
CA LEU A 128 -11.77 5.01 9.45
C LEU A 128 -12.37 6.14 8.60
N ASP A 129 -13.49 6.71 9.06
CA ASP A 129 -14.17 7.85 8.42
C ASP A 129 -13.43 9.20 8.64
N SER A 130 -12.23 9.16 9.22
CA SER A 130 -11.36 10.34 9.38
C SER A 130 -10.58 10.58 8.09
N PRO A 131 -10.62 11.80 7.50
CA PRO A 131 -9.88 12.09 6.29
C PRO A 131 -8.35 12.07 6.54
N PHE A 132 -7.60 11.55 5.59
CA PHE A 132 -6.15 11.64 5.54
C PHE A 132 -5.63 11.56 4.11
N ASN A 133 -4.50 12.21 3.86
CA ASN A 133 -3.84 12.21 2.55
C ASN A 133 -2.39 11.69 2.60
N ARG A 134 -1.93 11.27 3.78
CA ARG A 134 -0.61 10.72 3.99
C ARG A 134 -0.61 9.75 5.14
N LEU A 135 0.14 8.67 5.00
CA LEU A 135 0.46 7.75 6.07
C LEU A 135 1.96 7.78 6.35
N THR A 136 2.33 7.56 7.61
CA THR A 136 3.72 7.44 8.05
C THR A 136 3.85 6.24 8.97
N PHE A 137 4.65 5.27 8.54
CA PHE A 137 5.00 4.10 9.32
C PHE A 137 6.38 4.30 9.93
N ASN A 138 6.51 4.08 11.24
CA ASN A 138 7.78 4.09 11.94
C ASN A 138 7.85 2.93 12.94
N THR A 139 8.87 2.10 12.80
CA THR A 139 9.21 1.07 13.80
C THR A 139 10.47 1.49 14.54
N THR A 140 10.43 1.42 15.87
CA THR A 140 11.50 1.88 16.78
C THR A 140 11.97 0.75 17.68
N ASP A 141 13.22 0.80 18.14
CA ASP A 141 13.72 -0.14 19.15
C ASP A 141 13.22 0.24 20.55
N GLY A 142 12.05 -0.28 20.95
CA GLY A 142 11.39 0.13 22.18
C GLY A 142 10.77 1.54 22.08
N LEU A 143 10.43 2.12 23.23
CA LEU A 143 9.63 3.36 23.31
C LEU A 143 10.38 4.63 22.88
N GLU A 144 11.66 4.71 23.22
CA GLU A 144 12.51 5.89 23.02
C GLU A 144 13.73 5.60 22.14
N GLY A 145 13.79 4.40 21.55
CA GLY A 145 14.94 3.98 20.77
C GLY A 145 14.94 4.51 19.33
N PRO A 146 16.04 4.25 18.61
CA PRO A 146 16.19 4.67 17.23
C PRO A 146 15.15 4.01 16.32
N SER A 147 14.86 4.69 15.20
CA SER A 147 14.05 4.15 14.12
C SER A 147 14.77 3.00 13.42
N LEU A 148 14.12 1.85 13.36
CA LEU A 148 14.50 0.67 12.59
C LEU A 148 14.00 0.75 11.15
N MET A 149 12.83 1.36 10.95
CA MET A 149 12.31 1.76 9.63
C MET A 149 11.37 2.93 9.76
N CYS A 150 11.43 3.87 8.81
CA CYS A 150 10.50 4.98 8.74
C CYS A 150 10.25 5.37 7.29
N ALA A 151 8.99 5.34 6.86
CA ALA A 151 8.59 5.85 5.56
C ALA A 151 7.21 6.50 5.60
N SER A 152 7.03 7.48 4.72
CA SER A 152 5.77 8.16 4.51
C SER A 152 5.41 8.24 3.03
N PHE A 153 4.14 8.04 2.71
CA PHE A 153 3.66 8.08 1.33
C PHE A 153 2.27 8.73 1.27
N PRO A 154 1.95 9.40 0.16
CA PRO A 154 0.64 9.99 -0.05
C PRO A 154 -0.40 8.91 -0.36
N VAL A 155 -1.64 9.20 0.00
CA VAL A 155 -2.84 8.45 -0.36
C VAL A 155 -3.98 9.46 -0.53
N VAL A 156 -5.12 9.03 -1.04
CA VAL A 156 -6.32 9.86 -1.09
C VAL A 156 -7.44 9.13 -0.34
N LEU A 157 -8.04 9.77 0.65
CA LEU A 157 -9.28 9.33 1.29
C LEU A 157 -10.26 10.50 1.39
#